data_AF-A0A0R2LDW7-F1
#
_entry.id   AF-A0A0R2LDW7-F1
#
_cell.length_a   1.000
_cell.length_b   1.000
_cell.length_c   1.000
_cell.angle_alpha   90.00
_cell.angle_beta   90.00
_cell.angle_gamma   90.00
#
_symmetry.space_group_name_H-M   'P 1'
#
loop_
_entity.id
_entity.type
_entity.pdbx_description
1 polymer ?
#
loop_
_entity_poly.entity_id
_entity_poly.type
_entity_poly.pdbx_seq_one_letter_code
_entity_poly.pdbx_strand_id
1 'polypeptide(L)'
;MTINSEFSKIFEDSGLNRQELTQKLGVSEQEVMMLQAGTLYPNDKLRQSIYDLVPEKRSLRKFESKFETGQLVGNKVSFTRTAFTIVFIIFISALFTGFGYQPMWVLSLVLVLGIGLTLPACFHSYWIIKNDRIETDDFNQYDFIKIFQLLGLVSKKQATYKYDQIKKASLEYKLHTRISPFDIQADYFRINLTLQNNEIISLGIDSKLATDLSDFISLLNHQGINVSDQQQVLQVIDHGENLFEHFNASLN
;
A
#
# COMPACT_ATOMS: atom_id res chain seq x y z
N MET A 1 -5.42 -3.97 32.26
CA MET A 1 -6.14 -2.68 32.29
C MET A 1 -7.61 -3.00 32.10
N THR A 2 -8.44 -2.84 33.13
CA THR A 2 -9.85 -3.20 33.08
C THR A 2 -10.59 -2.21 32.18
N ILE A 3 -11.47 -2.68 31.29
CA ILE A 3 -12.26 -1.89 30.32
C ILE A 3 -12.97 -0.68 30.99
N ASN A 4 -13.28 -0.79 32.30
CA ASN A 4 -13.85 0.28 33.13
C ASN A 4 -13.01 1.56 33.23
N SER A 5 -11.71 1.50 32.94
CA SER A 5 -10.79 2.65 33.02
C SER A 5 -10.62 3.42 31.71
N GLU A 6 -11.18 2.91 30.60
CA GLU A 6 -10.90 3.47 29.28
C GLU A 6 -11.88 4.58 28.90
N PHE A 7 -13.19 4.35 29.03
CA PHE A 7 -14.19 5.36 28.67
C PHE A 7 -14.21 6.53 29.66
N SER A 8 -14.00 6.25 30.94
CA SER A 8 -13.84 7.29 31.98
C SER A 8 -12.71 8.26 31.62
N LYS A 9 -11.53 7.74 31.24
CA LYS A 9 -10.42 8.56 30.74
C LYS A 9 -10.77 9.32 29.46
N ILE A 10 -11.42 8.68 28.50
CA ILE A 10 -11.85 9.35 27.25
C ILE A 10 -12.77 10.53 27.53
N PHE A 11 -13.69 10.39 28.50
CA PHE A 11 -14.57 11.50 28.89
C PHE A 11 -13.81 12.62 29.59
N GLU A 12 -12.85 12.30 30.46
CA GLU A 12 -11.96 13.29 31.08
C GLU A 12 -11.11 14.02 30.03
N ASP A 13 -10.47 13.29 29.12
CA ASP A 13 -9.61 13.81 28.05
C ASP A 13 -10.39 14.65 27.02
N SER A 14 -11.69 14.39 26.86
CA SER A 14 -12.54 15.16 25.95
C SER A 14 -12.84 16.58 26.46
N GLY A 15 -12.72 16.84 27.77
CA GLY A 15 -13.04 18.12 28.39
C GLY A 15 -14.52 18.52 28.33
N LEU A 16 -15.42 17.59 27.94
CA LEU A 16 -16.84 17.85 27.74
C LEU A 16 -17.63 17.67 29.04
N ASN A 17 -18.64 18.53 29.26
CA ASN A 17 -19.55 18.37 30.38
C ASN A 17 -20.59 17.25 30.10
N ARG A 18 -21.30 16.79 31.14
CA ARG A 18 -22.27 15.69 31.00
C ARG A 18 -23.42 15.96 30.02
N GLN A 19 -23.88 17.20 29.90
CA GLN A 19 -24.94 17.58 28.96
C GLN A 19 -24.42 17.62 27.51
N GLU A 20 -23.16 17.99 27.32
CA GLU A 20 -22.51 17.93 26.01
C GLU A 20 -22.26 16.48 25.57
N LEU A 21 -21.92 15.60 26.53
CA LEU A 21 -21.77 14.17 26.30
C LEU A 21 -23.08 13.51 25.90
N THR A 22 -24.19 13.80 26.58
CA THR A 22 -25.51 13.26 26.19
C THR A 22 -25.92 13.70 24.80
N GLN A 23 -25.72 14.98 24.48
CA GLN A 23 -26.05 15.52 23.16
C GLN A 23 -25.20 14.92 22.04
N LYS A 24 -23.89 14.76 22.25
CA LYS A 24 -22.99 14.18 21.22
C LYS A 24 -23.14 12.67 21.06
N LEU A 25 -23.42 11.95 22.14
CA LEU A 25 -23.53 10.49 22.12
C LEU A 25 -24.95 10.00 21.84
N GLY A 26 -25.95 10.88 21.90
CA GLY A 26 -27.36 10.53 21.69
C GLY A 26 -27.91 9.58 22.76
N VAL A 27 -27.39 9.68 23.99
CA VAL A 27 -27.77 8.83 25.14
C VAL A 27 -28.22 9.70 26.31
N SER A 28 -28.97 9.11 27.23
CA SER A 28 -29.46 9.77 28.45
C SER A 28 -28.33 10.05 29.45
N GLU A 29 -28.54 11.01 30.36
CA GLU A 29 -27.57 11.32 31.41
C GLU A 29 -27.28 10.11 32.32
N GLN A 30 -28.28 9.27 32.53
CA GLN A 30 -28.15 8.03 33.30
C GLN A 30 -27.24 7.03 32.59
N GLU A 31 -27.37 6.88 31.27
CA GLU A 31 -26.48 6.03 30.48
C GLU A 31 -25.04 6.55 30.49
N VAL A 32 -24.84 7.88 30.44
CA VAL A 32 -23.50 8.48 30.59
C VAL A 32 -22.90 8.16 31.97
N MET A 33 -23.69 8.24 33.04
CA MET A 33 -23.22 7.87 34.39
C MET A 33 -22.87 6.37 34.47
N MET A 34 -23.67 5.50 33.85
CA MET A 34 -23.39 4.06 33.84
C MET A 34 -22.15 3.71 32.98
N LEU A 35 -21.91 4.46 31.89
CA LEU A 35 -20.69 4.34 31.08
C LEU A 35 -19.45 4.82 31.85
N GLN A 36 -19.57 5.91 32.61
CA GLN A 36 -18.51 6.43 33.49
C GLN A 36 -18.21 5.46 34.65
N ALA A 37 -19.25 4.85 35.22
CA ALA A 37 -19.12 3.86 36.29
C ALA A 37 -18.70 2.47 35.79
N GLY A 38 -18.65 2.25 34.48
CA GLY A 38 -18.34 0.95 33.87
C GLY A 38 -19.41 -0.12 34.12
N THR A 39 -20.65 0.29 34.44
CA THR A 39 -21.80 -0.60 34.68
C THR A 39 -22.62 -0.83 33.42
N LEU A 40 -22.47 0.02 32.40
CA LEU A 40 -23.08 -0.15 31.07
C LEU A 40 -21.99 -0.40 30.03
N TYR A 41 -22.12 -1.50 29.29
CA TYR A 41 -21.26 -1.80 28.15
C TYR A 41 -21.89 -1.23 26.88
N PRO A 42 -21.20 -0.32 26.16
CA PRO A 42 -21.73 0.28 24.95
C PRO A 42 -21.76 -0.74 23.80
N ASN A 43 -22.82 -0.69 22.99
CA ASN A 43 -22.85 -1.38 21.69
C ASN A 43 -21.83 -0.77 20.71
N ASP A 44 -21.56 -1.43 19.59
CA ASP A 44 -20.50 -0.99 18.65
C ASP A 44 -20.66 0.46 18.18
N LYS A 45 -21.89 0.90 17.92
CA LYS A 45 -22.19 2.27 17.47
C LYS A 45 -21.94 3.32 18.56
N LEU A 46 -22.32 3.02 19.80
CA LEU A 46 -22.11 3.91 20.94
C LEU A 46 -20.63 3.94 21.34
N ARG A 47 -19.98 2.77 21.35
CA ARG A 47 -18.54 2.64 21.53
C ARG A 47 -17.80 3.46 20.49
N GLN A 48 -18.29 3.46 19.24
CA GLN A 48 -17.70 4.29 18.20
C GLN A 48 -17.81 5.78 18.49
N SER A 49 -19.01 6.24 18.86
CA SER A 49 -19.28 7.63 19.18
C SER A 49 -18.45 8.15 20.36
N ILE A 50 -18.13 7.28 21.34
CA ILE A 50 -17.28 7.62 22.49
C ILE A 50 -15.82 7.84 22.06
N TYR A 51 -15.24 6.98 21.23
CA TYR A 51 -13.87 7.16 20.74
C TYR A 51 -13.70 8.42 19.87
N ASP A 52 -14.77 8.83 19.19
CA ASP A 52 -14.77 10.03 18.33
C ASP A 52 -14.80 11.35 19.10
N LEU A 53 -14.87 11.32 20.44
CA LEU A 53 -14.84 12.51 21.29
C LEU A 53 -13.43 13.10 21.45
N VAL A 54 -12.38 12.29 21.27
CA VAL A 54 -10.99 12.72 21.39
C VAL A 54 -10.39 12.88 19.99
N PRO A 55 -9.90 14.08 19.60
CA PRO A 55 -9.37 14.34 18.25
C PRO A 55 -8.27 13.36 17.83
N GLU A 56 -7.37 13.02 18.76
CA GLU A 56 -6.26 12.09 18.54
C GLU A 56 -6.78 10.67 18.25
N LYS A 57 -7.70 10.13 19.07
CA LYS A 57 -8.28 8.80 18.85
C LYS A 57 -9.16 8.71 17.62
N ARG A 58 -9.88 9.79 17.25
CA ARG A 58 -10.63 9.89 15.99
C ARG A 58 -9.70 9.76 14.78
N SER A 59 -8.54 10.44 14.82
CA SER A 59 -7.53 10.35 13.75
C SER A 59 -6.97 8.94 13.64
N LEU A 60 -6.58 8.32 14.75
CA LEU A 60 -6.06 6.95 14.82
C LEU A 60 -7.05 5.89 14.33
N ARG A 61 -8.35 6.11 14.49
CA ARG A 61 -9.36 5.12 14.09
C ARG A 61 -9.78 5.23 12.63
N LYS A 62 -9.92 6.46 12.13
CA LYS A 62 -10.08 6.70 10.69
C LYS A 62 -8.87 6.11 9.95
N PHE A 63 -7.71 6.27 10.56
CA PHE A 63 -6.43 5.72 10.14
C PHE A 63 -6.38 4.18 10.16
N GLU A 64 -6.67 3.53 11.29
CA GLU A 64 -6.72 2.06 11.40
C GLU A 64 -7.76 1.44 10.44
N SER A 65 -8.94 2.06 10.30
CA SER A 65 -9.98 1.58 9.38
C SER A 65 -9.56 1.63 7.90
N LYS A 66 -8.67 2.57 7.53
CA LYS A 66 -8.15 2.70 6.16
C LYS A 66 -7.31 1.48 5.76
N PHE A 67 -6.60 0.89 6.72
CA PHE A 67 -5.68 -0.21 6.50
C PHE A 67 -6.23 -1.59 6.94
N GLU A 68 -7.40 -1.65 7.59
CA GLU A 68 -8.08 -2.91 7.97
C GLU A 68 -8.38 -3.81 6.75
N THR A 69 -8.84 -3.24 5.65
CA THR A 69 -9.13 -4.00 4.42
C THR A 69 -7.90 -4.34 3.59
N GLY A 70 -6.73 -3.85 3.99
CA GLY A 70 -5.47 -3.97 3.26
C GLY A 70 -5.36 -2.96 2.11
N GLN A 71 -4.44 -2.01 2.22
CA GLN A 71 -4.12 -1.11 1.11
C GLN A 71 -3.13 -1.82 0.17
N LEU A 72 -3.59 -2.16 -1.03
CA LEU A 72 -2.75 -2.68 -2.11
C LEU A 72 -1.92 -1.54 -2.72
N VAL A 73 -0.61 -1.79 -2.84
CA VAL A 73 0.36 -0.92 -3.50
C VAL A 73 0.92 -1.68 -4.71
N GLY A 74 0.76 -1.09 -5.89
CA GLY A 74 0.96 -1.75 -7.18
C GLY A 74 -0.29 -2.45 -7.68
N ASN A 75 -0.12 -3.45 -8.55
CA ASN A 75 -1.21 -4.07 -9.28
C ASN A 75 -1.28 -5.57 -9.01
N LYS A 76 -2.29 -5.98 -8.22
CA LYS A 76 -2.58 -7.40 -8.01
C LYS A 76 -2.87 -8.07 -9.34
N VAL A 77 -2.26 -9.22 -9.54
CA VAL A 77 -2.49 -10.03 -10.74
C VAL A 77 -3.87 -10.66 -10.65
N SER A 78 -4.72 -10.33 -11.61
CA SER A 78 -6.02 -10.99 -11.81
C SER A 78 -5.93 -11.98 -12.96
N PHE A 79 -6.41 -13.20 -12.74
CA PHE A 79 -6.50 -14.22 -13.78
C PHE A 79 -7.26 -13.73 -15.02
N THR A 80 -8.33 -12.94 -14.82
CA THR A 80 -9.12 -12.37 -15.92
C THR A 80 -8.29 -11.42 -16.79
N ARG A 81 -7.47 -10.58 -16.17
CA ARG A 81 -6.58 -9.64 -16.89
C ARG A 81 -5.50 -10.40 -17.66
N THR A 82 -4.93 -11.44 -17.05
CA THR A 82 -3.93 -12.31 -17.70
C THR A 82 -4.52 -13.01 -18.92
N ALA A 83 -5.69 -13.65 -18.78
CA ALA A 83 -6.36 -14.33 -19.87
C ALA A 83 -6.72 -13.37 -21.02
N PHE A 84 -7.28 -12.20 -20.71
CA PHE A 84 -7.58 -11.18 -21.71
C PHE A 84 -6.33 -10.70 -22.45
N THR A 85 -5.23 -10.48 -21.73
CA THR A 85 -3.94 -10.08 -22.32
C THR A 85 -3.42 -11.14 -23.29
N ILE A 86 -3.49 -12.42 -22.92
CA ILE A 86 -3.09 -13.54 -23.80
C ILE A 86 -3.95 -13.58 -25.07
N VAL A 87 -5.28 -13.50 -24.93
CA VAL A 87 -6.20 -13.48 -26.08
C VAL A 87 -5.91 -12.30 -27.00
N PHE A 88 -5.65 -11.12 -26.42
CA PHE A 88 -5.30 -9.93 -27.19
C PHE A 88 -3.97 -10.09 -27.94
N ILE A 89 -2.94 -10.67 -27.31
CA ILE A 89 -1.66 -10.96 -27.97
C ILE A 89 -1.85 -11.93 -29.14
N ILE A 90 -2.66 -12.98 -28.97
CA ILE A 90 -2.97 -13.94 -30.04
C ILE A 90 -3.64 -13.23 -31.21
N PHE A 91 -4.64 -12.38 -30.93
CA PHE A 91 -5.34 -11.60 -31.95
C PHE A 91 -4.39 -10.67 -32.72
N ILE A 92 -3.55 -9.91 -32.01
CA ILE A 92 -2.57 -9.02 -32.63
C ILE A 92 -1.54 -9.80 -33.46
N SER A 93 -1.06 -10.94 -32.95
CA SER A 93 -0.13 -11.81 -33.67
C SER A 93 -0.74 -12.38 -34.95
N ALA A 94 -2.00 -12.81 -34.89
CA ALA A 94 -2.75 -13.26 -36.06
C ALA A 94 -2.92 -12.12 -37.08
N LEU A 95 -3.26 -10.91 -36.63
CA LEU A 95 -3.38 -9.73 -37.50
C LEU A 95 -2.07 -9.42 -38.24
N PHE A 96 -0.95 -9.37 -37.51
CA PHE A 96 0.37 -9.09 -38.11
C PHE A 96 0.86 -10.18 -39.06
N THR A 97 0.42 -11.42 -38.88
CA THR A 97 0.76 -12.54 -39.76
C THR A 97 -0.30 -12.80 -40.84
N GLY A 98 -1.27 -11.90 -40.96
CA GLY A 98 -2.32 -11.95 -41.98
C GLY A 98 -3.34 -13.05 -41.76
N PHE A 99 -3.56 -13.56 -40.55
CA PHE A 99 -4.51 -14.64 -40.24
C PHE A 99 -4.22 -15.97 -40.96
N GLY A 100 -2.96 -16.38 -41.01
CA GLY A 100 -2.56 -17.68 -41.56
C GLY A 100 -2.22 -17.67 -43.05
N TYR A 101 -2.12 -16.50 -43.67
CA TYR A 101 -1.57 -16.36 -45.02
C TYR A 101 -0.05 -16.55 -45.04
N GLN A 102 0.63 -16.29 -43.93
CA GLN A 102 2.03 -16.59 -43.75
C GLN A 102 2.25 -18.03 -43.25
N PRO A 103 3.44 -18.62 -43.47
CA PRO A 103 3.80 -19.90 -42.88
C PRO A 103 3.58 -19.90 -41.36
N MET A 104 3.04 -21.00 -40.83
CA MET A 104 2.69 -21.12 -39.41
C MET A 104 3.85 -20.83 -38.44
N TRP A 105 5.10 -21.06 -38.85
CA TRP A 105 6.27 -20.75 -38.04
C TRP A 105 6.44 -19.24 -37.78
N VAL A 106 6.01 -18.38 -38.70
CA VAL A 106 6.06 -16.93 -38.52
C VAL A 106 5.08 -16.50 -37.42
N LEU A 107 3.87 -17.07 -37.42
CA LEU A 107 2.90 -16.87 -36.35
C LEU A 107 3.45 -17.33 -35.00
N SER A 108 4.06 -18.51 -34.94
CA SER A 108 4.67 -19.01 -33.70
C SER A 108 5.77 -18.06 -33.19
N LEU A 109 6.63 -17.56 -34.07
CA LEU A 109 7.70 -16.62 -33.70
C LEU A 109 7.12 -15.31 -33.13
N VAL A 110 6.17 -14.70 -33.84
CA VAL A 110 5.53 -13.44 -33.41
C VAL A 110 4.81 -13.62 -32.08
N LEU A 111 4.11 -14.75 -31.90
CA LEU A 111 3.38 -15.05 -30.67
C LEU A 111 4.33 -15.25 -29.48
N VAL A 112 5.43 -15.99 -29.66
CA VAL A 112 6.45 -16.18 -28.60
C VAL A 112 7.08 -14.85 -28.21
N LEU A 113 7.43 -14.00 -29.18
CA LEU A 113 7.97 -12.67 -28.91
C LEU A 113 6.93 -11.78 -28.22
N GLY A 114 5.67 -11.80 -28.69
CA GLY A 114 4.58 -11.05 -28.12
C GLY A 114 4.35 -11.41 -26.65
N ILE A 115 4.22 -12.71 -26.34
CA ILE A 115 4.08 -13.20 -24.96
C ILE A 115 5.34 -12.87 -24.15
N GLY A 116 6.53 -13.16 -24.69
CA GLY A 116 7.81 -12.97 -24.02
C GLY A 116 8.07 -11.52 -23.59
N LEU A 117 7.64 -10.55 -24.39
CA LEU A 117 7.86 -9.12 -24.11
C LEU A 117 6.72 -8.48 -23.33
N THR A 118 5.46 -8.75 -23.71
CA THR A 118 4.32 -7.98 -23.18
C THR A 118 3.84 -8.48 -21.82
N LEU A 119 3.83 -9.80 -21.59
CA LEU A 119 3.35 -10.36 -20.32
C LEU A 119 4.24 -9.91 -19.15
N PRO A 120 5.58 -10.10 -19.19
CA PRO A 120 6.44 -9.63 -18.12
C PRO A 120 6.37 -8.12 -17.88
N ALA A 121 6.16 -7.31 -18.93
CA ALA A 121 6.02 -5.86 -18.81
C ALA A 121 4.70 -5.41 -18.15
N CYS A 122 3.61 -6.18 -18.29
CA CYS A 122 2.29 -5.79 -17.78
C CYS A 122 2.05 -6.16 -16.31
N PHE A 123 2.86 -7.03 -15.72
CA PHE A 123 2.67 -7.50 -14.35
C PHE A 123 3.90 -7.17 -13.51
N HIS A 124 3.72 -6.63 -12.32
CA HIS A 124 4.81 -6.22 -11.43
C HIS A 124 4.58 -6.79 -10.04
N SER A 125 5.66 -6.89 -9.26
CA SER A 125 5.56 -7.20 -7.84
C SER A 125 4.67 -6.17 -7.16
N TYR A 126 3.93 -6.60 -6.15
CA TYR A 126 3.03 -5.75 -5.39
C TYR A 126 3.14 -6.10 -3.91
N TRP A 127 2.64 -5.20 -3.08
CA TRP A 127 2.60 -5.43 -1.64
C TRP A 127 1.34 -4.84 -1.04
N ILE A 128 1.01 -5.30 0.16
CA ILE A 128 -0.24 -4.96 0.84
C ILE A 128 0.10 -4.49 2.25
N ILE A 129 -0.37 -3.29 2.58
CA ILE A 129 -0.29 -2.71 3.91
C ILE A 129 -1.50 -3.16 4.71
N LYS A 130 -1.30 -3.84 5.83
CA LYS A 130 -2.33 -4.16 6.82
C LYS A 130 -1.97 -3.51 8.16
N ASN A 131 -2.91 -3.49 9.10
CA ASN A 131 -2.72 -2.87 10.42
C ASN A 131 -1.61 -3.52 11.26
N ASP A 132 -1.37 -4.82 11.09
CA ASP A 132 -0.42 -5.60 11.89
C ASP A 132 0.82 -6.04 11.12
N ARG A 133 0.81 -5.94 9.78
CA ARG A 133 1.85 -6.50 8.92
C ARG A 133 1.90 -5.85 7.54
N ILE A 134 3.00 -6.13 6.85
CA ILE A 134 3.18 -5.90 5.41
C ILE A 134 3.29 -7.26 4.71
N GLU A 135 2.51 -7.47 3.66
CA GLU A 135 2.59 -8.67 2.80
C GLU A 135 3.21 -8.29 1.46
N THR A 136 4.17 -9.08 0.99
CA THR A 136 4.87 -8.87 -0.28
C THR A 136 4.63 -10.04 -1.20
N ASP A 137 4.54 -9.75 -2.49
CA ASP A 137 4.32 -10.73 -3.53
C ASP A 137 5.26 -10.41 -4.70
N ASP A 138 6.42 -11.07 -4.67
CA ASP A 138 7.55 -10.79 -5.53
C ASP A 138 7.63 -11.76 -6.71
N PHE A 139 7.56 -11.19 -7.90
CA PHE A 139 7.92 -11.90 -9.12
C PHE A 139 9.43 -12.06 -9.22
N ASN A 140 9.84 -13.12 -9.93
CA ASN A 140 11.24 -13.31 -10.24
C ASN A 140 11.75 -12.18 -11.16
N GLN A 141 13.00 -11.78 -10.98
CA GLN A 141 13.68 -10.81 -11.83
C GLN A 141 13.83 -11.26 -13.29
N TYR A 142 13.82 -12.58 -13.55
CA TYR A 142 13.93 -13.13 -14.89
C TYR A 142 12.54 -13.26 -15.54
N ASP A 143 12.35 -12.55 -16.64
CA ASP A 143 11.08 -12.47 -17.38
C ASP A 143 10.51 -13.84 -17.78
N PHE A 144 11.36 -14.78 -18.19
CA PHE A 144 10.93 -16.14 -18.49
C PHE A 144 10.31 -16.84 -17.28
N ILE A 145 10.96 -16.76 -16.12
CA ILE A 145 10.44 -17.36 -14.88
C ILE A 145 9.14 -16.66 -14.45
N LYS A 146 9.08 -15.35 -14.62
CA LYS A 146 7.89 -14.54 -14.35
C LYS A 146 6.69 -14.98 -15.18
N ILE A 147 6.86 -15.35 -16.45
CA ILE A 147 5.79 -15.93 -17.28
C ILE A 147 5.26 -17.22 -16.65
N PHE A 148 6.14 -18.15 -16.26
CA PHE A 148 5.72 -19.38 -15.59
C PHE A 148 5.00 -19.11 -14.26
N GLN A 149 5.43 -18.10 -13.51
CA GLN A 149 4.74 -17.65 -12.29
C GLN A 149 3.36 -17.08 -12.57
N LEU A 150 3.19 -16.31 -13.66
CA LEU A 150 1.90 -15.74 -14.07
C LEU A 150 0.92 -16.82 -14.56
N LEU A 151 1.44 -17.91 -15.14
CA LEU A 151 0.65 -19.08 -15.53
C LEU A 151 0.35 -20.04 -14.37
N GLY A 152 0.86 -19.76 -13.16
CA GLY A 152 0.68 -20.62 -11.99
C GLY A 152 1.51 -21.91 -12.03
N LEU A 153 2.50 -22.00 -12.93
CA LEU A 153 3.37 -23.17 -13.10
C LEU A 153 4.56 -23.16 -12.13
N VAL A 154 4.94 -21.97 -11.65
CA VAL A 154 6.02 -21.77 -10.67
C VAL A 154 5.52 -20.87 -9.55
N SER A 155 5.88 -21.19 -8.31
CA SER A 155 5.53 -20.35 -7.16
C SER A 155 6.26 -19.01 -7.19
N LYS A 156 5.56 -17.96 -6.79
CA LYS A 156 6.12 -16.63 -6.53
C LYS A 156 6.62 -16.53 -5.09
N LYS A 157 7.55 -15.61 -4.83
CA LYS A 157 8.05 -15.39 -3.47
C LYS A 157 7.03 -14.55 -2.74
N GLN A 158 6.45 -15.11 -1.68
CA GLN A 158 5.54 -14.39 -0.80
C GLN A 158 6.19 -14.29 0.58
N ALA A 159 6.21 -13.09 1.13
CA ALA A 159 6.70 -12.88 2.48
C ALA A 159 5.74 -11.98 3.27
N THR A 160 5.67 -12.23 4.57
CA THR A 160 4.88 -11.45 5.52
C THR A 160 5.81 -10.93 6.59
N TYR A 161 5.83 -9.61 6.75
CA TYR A 161 6.66 -8.89 7.70
C TYR A 161 5.76 -8.24 8.73
N LYS A 162 5.84 -8.69 9.97
CA LYS A 162 5.16 -8.00 11.07
C LYS A 162 5.94 -6.74 11.44
N TYR A 163 5.25 -5.72 11.94
CA TYR A 163 5.90 -4.44 12.27
C TYR A 163 6.97 -4.58 13.37
N ASP A 164 6.83 -5.52 14.30
CA ASP A 164 7.83 -5.83 15.34
C ASP A 164 9.18 -6.32 14.78
N GLN A 165 9.19 -6.88 13.56
CA GLN A 165 10.39 -7.33 12.86
C GLN A 165 11.13 -6.19 12.17
N ILE A 166 10.50 -5.02 12.04
CA ILE A 166 11.07 -3.85 11.35
C ILE A 166 11.75 -2.96 12.39
N LYS A 167 13.03 -2.67 12.16
CA LYS A 167 13.85 -1.84 13.04
C LYS A 167 13.72 -0.35 12.71
N LYS A 168 13.73 -0.02 11.42
CA LYS A 168 13.63 1.34 10.90
C LYS A 168 13.18 1.33 9.45
N ALA A 169 12.67 2.46 8.96
CA ALA A 169 12.35 2.66 7.56
C ALA A 169 13.07 3.90 7.01
N SER A 170 13.31 3.96 5.70
CA SER A 170 13.81 5.15 5.03
C SER A 170 13.15 5.36 3.67
N LEU A 171 12.83 6.60 3.35
CA LEU A 171 12.37 6.99 2.02
C LEU A 171 13.54 7.26 1.10
N GLU A 172 13.42 6.82 -0.14
CA GLU A 172 14.41 7.04 -1.19
C GLU A 172 13.70 7.37 -2.52
N TYR A 173 14.11 8.47 -3.12
CA TYR A 173 13.80 8.81 -4.50
C TYR A 173 15.10 8.91 -5.31
N LYS A 174 15.17 8.17 -6.43
CA LYS A 174 16.32 8.18 -7.33
C LYS A 174 15.87 8.19 -8.78
N LEU A 175 16.36 9.17 -9.53
CA LEU A 175 16.16 9.28 -10.97
C LEU A 175 16.80 8.08 -11.68
N HIS A 176 16.07 7.48 -12.61
CA HIS A 176 16.61 6.42 -13.46
C HIS A 176 17.21 7.03 -14.73
N THR A 177 18.52 6.85 -14.93
CA THR A 177 19.21 7.38 -16.12
C THR A 177 18.78 6.61 -17.36
N ARG A 178 18.05 7.27 -18.25
CA ARG A 178 17.59 6.66 -19.51
C ARG A 178 18.75 6.56 -20.50
N ILE A 179 19.12 5.32 -20.86
CA ILE A 179 20.23 5.06 -21.80
C ILE A 179 19.73 4.95 -23.24
N SER A 180 18.41 4.77 -23.45
CA SER A 180 17.80 4.51 -24.75
C SER A 180 16.37 5.08 -24.82
N PRO A 181 15.87 5.47 -26.01
CA PRO A 181 14.46 5.82 -26.20
C PRO A 181 13.50 4.65 -25.93
N PHE A 182 14.01 3.42 -25.88
CA PHE A 182 13.24 2.23 -25.50
C PHE A 182 13.36 1.89 -23.99
N ASP A 183 14.08 2.69 -23.22
CA ASP A 183 14.18 2.57 -21.77
C ASP A 183 12.96 3.23 -21.10
N ILE A 184 11.91 2.44 -20.95
CA ILE A 184 10.63 2.85 -20.34
C ILE A 184 10.57 2.60 -18.84
N GLN A 185 11.69 2.24 -18.20
CA GLN A 185 11.72 1.95 -16.77
C GLN A 185 11.46 3.22 -15.97
N ALA A 186 10.55 3.17 -14.99
CA ALA A 186 10.21 4.32 -14.15
C ALA A 186 11.35 4.67 -13.18
N ASP A 187 11.32 5.90 -12.65
CA ASP A 187 12.23 6.30 -11.59
C ASP A 187 11.99 5.49 -10.32
N TYR A 188 13.01 5.38 -9.48
CA TYR A 188 12.95 4.62 -8.26
C TYR A 188 12.36 5.48 -7.16
N PHE A 189 11.08 5.30 -6.86
CA PHE A 189 10.46 5.81 -5.65
C PHE A 189 10.11 4.65 -4.71
N ARG A 190 10.80 4.56 -3.57
CA ARG A 190 10.75 3.37 -2.70
C ARG A 190 10.83 3.73 -1.23
N ILE A 191 10.27 2.86 -0.41
CA ILE A 191 10.55 2.79 1.03
C ILE A 191 11.40 1.57 1.33
N ASN A 192 12.51 1.76 2.03
CA ASN A 192 13.42 0.72 2.45
C ASN A 192 13.15 0.38 3.91
N LEU A 193 12.72 -0.86 4.19
CA LEU A 193 12.50 -1.38 5.54
C LEU A 193 13.74 -2.15 5.96
N THR A 194 14.41 -1.69 7.02
CA THR A 194 15.51 -2.44 7.64
C THR A 194 14.92 -3.34 8.74
N LEU A 195 15.06 -4.64 8.58
CA LEU A 195 14.65 -5.63 9.57
C LEU A 195 15.62 -5.70 10.76
N GLN A 196 15.20 -6.36 11.85
CA GLN A 196 16.04 -6.59 13.02
C GLN A 196 17.33 -7.36 12.72
N ASN A 197 17.31 -8.24 11.71
CA ASN A 197 18.47 -8.98 11.20
C ASN A 197 19.37 -8.15 10.24
N ASN A 198 19.11 -6.85 10.09
CA ASN A 198 19.75 -5.92 9.15
C ASN A 198 19.51 -6.24 7.65
N GLU A 199 18.59 -7.14 7.32
CA GLU A 199 18.12 -7.30 5.94
C GLU A 199 17.32 -6.07 5.53
N ILE A 200 17.48 -5.65 4.27
CA ILE A 200 16.78 -4.49 3.72
C ILE A 200 15.76 -4.98 2.69
N ILE A 201 14.51 -4.58 2.88
CA ILE A 201 13.41 -4.84 1.95
C ILE A 201 13.06 -3.52 1.29
N SER A 202 13.20 -3.44 -0.03
CA SER A 202 12.86 -2.26 -0.81
C SER A 202 11.47 -2.42 -1.43
N LEU A 203 10.53 -1.57 -1.03
CA LEU A 203 9.15 -1.59 -1.50
C LEU A 203 8.88 -0.37 -2.37
N GLY A 204 8.41 -0.59 -3.60
CA GLY A 204 8.03 0.49 -4.51
C GLY A 204 6.81 1.26 -4.03
N ILE A 205 6.84 2.58 -4.14
CA ILE A 205 5.72 3.47 -3.85
C ILE A 205 5.04 3.82 -5.17
N ASP A 206 3.75 3.51 -5.29
CA ASP A 206 2.94 3.91 -6.44
C ASP A 206 2.30 5.28 -6.20
N SER A 207 1.63 5.82 -7.24
CA SER A 207 0.97 7.13 -7.17
C SER A 207 -0.13 7.20 -6.11
N LYS A 208 -0.82 6.08 -5.84
CA LYS A 208 -1.85 6.01 -4.81
C LYS A 208 -1.24 6.12 -3.42
N LEU A 209 -0.21 5.32 -3.12
CA LEU A 209 0.49 5.39 -1.84
C LEU A 209 1.23 6.72 -1.67
N ALA A 210 1.76 7.31 -2.74
CA ALA A 210 2.40 8.63 -2.68
C ALA A 210 1.44 9.71 -2.15
N THR A 211 0.16 9.66 -2.53
CA THR A 211 -0.87 10.58 -2.02
C THR A 211 -1.21 10.31 -0.55
N ASP A 212 -1.11 9.05 -0.13
CA ASP A 212 -1.40 8.57 1.23
C ASP A 212 -0.13 8.41 2.08
N LEU A 213 0.99 9.02 1.69
CA LEU A 213 2.29 8.66 2.25
C LEU A 213 2.45 9.12 3.70
N SER A 214 1.93 10.30 4.02
CA SER A 214 1.92 10.84 5.39
C SER A 214 1.12 9.95 6.35
N ASP A 215 -0.01 9.40 5.85
CA ASP A 215 -0.76 8.39 6.59
C ASP A 215 0.13 7.15 6.79
N PHE A 216 0.70 6.58 5.73
CA PHE A 216 1.51 5.37 5.88
C PHE A 216 2.71 5.54 6.84
N ILE A 217 3.35 6.71 6.86
CA ILE A 217 4.43 7.01 7.81
C ILE A 217 3.92 7.10 9.23
N SER A 218 2.74 7.68 9.43
CA SER A 218 2.08 7.71 10.74
C SER A 218 1.82 6.28 11.26
N LEU A 219 1.56 5.31 10.37
CA LEU A 219 1.38 3.89 10.70
C LEU A 219 2.66 3.34 11.31
N LEU A 220 3.76 3.53 10.58
CA LEU A 220 5.06 3.03 10.97
C LEU A 220 5.49 3.64 12.30
N ASN A 221 5.34 4.96 12.46
CA ASN A 221 5.67 5.66 13.70
C ASN A 221 4.83 5.16 14.89
N HIS A 222 3.52 4.95 14.70
CA HIS A 222 2.64 4.39 15.74
C HIS A 222 3.07 2.97 16.16
N GLN A 223 3.57 2.17 15.21
CA GLN A 223 4.14 0.86 15.48
C GLN A 223 5.56 0.91 16.08
N GLY A 224 6.07 2.11 16.40
CA GLY A 224 7.40 2.32 16.98
C GLY A 224 8.55 2.29 15.97
N ILE A 225 8.25 2.31 14.67
CA ILE A 225 9.24 2.30 13.59
C ILE A 225 9.54 3.72 13.17
N ASN A 226 10.77 4.17 13.39
CA ASN A 226 11.21 5.49 12.95
C ASN A 226 11.45 5.51 11.43
N VAL A 227 10.86 6.50 10.74
CA VAL A 227 11.02 6.71 9.30
C VAL A 227 11.97 7.87 9.02
N SER A 228 13.07 7.58 8.34
CA SER A 228 14.08 8.57 7.93
C SER A 228 13.80 9.08 6.51
N ASP A 229 13.58 10.38 6.36
CA ASP A 229 13.45 11.05 5.06
C ASP A 229 14.58 12.07 4.89
N GLN A 230 15.78 11.58 4.53
CA GLN A 230 16.97 12.44 4.39
C GLN A 230 16.88 13.37 3.19
N GLN A 231 16.13 12.98 2.17
CA GLN A 231 15.94 13.73 0.93
C GLN A 231 14.77 14.72 1.01
N GLN A 232 14.04 14.73 2.13
CA GLN A 232 12.84 15.56 2.33
C GLN A 232 11.76 15.33 1.27
N VAL A 233 11.65 14.10 0.76
CA VAL A 233 10.69 13.71 -0.29
C VAL A 233 9.26 14.02 0.13
N LEU A 234 8.92 13.84 1.40
CA LEU A 234 7.60 14.18 1.94
C LEU A 234 7.27 15.64 1.79
N GLN A 235 8.23 16.53 2.05
CA GLN A 235 8.00 17.96 1.94
C GLN A 235 7.73 18.35 0.48
N VAL A 236 8.45 17.75 -0.46
CA VAL A 236 8.23 17.98 -1.90
C VAL A 236 6.82 17.54 -2.31
N ILE A 237 6.37 16.37 -1.83
CA ILE A 237 5.01 15.87 -2.07
C ILE A 237 3.95 16.77 -1.44
N ASP A 238 4.14 17.19 -0.19
CA ASP A 238 3.19 18.04 0.56
C ASP A 238 3.05 19.43 -0.06
N HIS A 239 4.10 19.96 -0.69
CA HIS A 239 4.05 21.20 -1.49
C HIS A 239 3.41 21.01 -2.87
N GLY A 240 3.07 19.78 -3.26
CA GLY A 240 2.50 19.47 -4.57
C GLY A 240 3.51 19.56 -5.72
N GLU A 241 4.81 19.57 -5.41
CA GLU A 241 5.87 19.64 -6.41
C GLU A 241 6.09 18.29 -7.10
N ASN A 242 6.52 18.33 -8.36
CA ASN A 242 6.86 17.13 -9.10
C ASN A 242 8.24 16.61 -8.66
N LEU A 243 8.29 15.38 -8.13
CA LEU A 243 9.54 14.74 -7.68
C LEU A 243 10.61 14.67 -8.77
N PHE A 244 10.22 14.35 -10.02
CA PHE A 244 11.16 14.30 -11.13
C PHE A 244 11.77 15.67 -11.38
N GLU A 245 10.94 16.73 -11.46
CA GLU A 245 11.43 18.08 -11.71
C GLU A 245 12.32 18.57 -10.57
N HIS A 246 11.92 18.38 -9.31
CA HIS A 246 12.66 18.83 -8.13
C HIS A 246 14.06 18.18 -8.05
N PHE A 247 14.13 16.86 -8.18
CA PHE A 247 15.39 16.12 -8.07
C PHE A 247 16.23 16.15 -9.36
N ASN A 248 15.64 16.52 -10.50
CA ASN A 248 16.40 16.70 -11.75
C ASN A 248 16.92 18.14 -11.90
N ALA A 249 16.20 19.15 -11.40
CA ALA A 249 16.63 20.55 -11.45
C ALA A 249 17.90 20.81 -10.63
N SER A 250 18.17 20.00 -9.62
CA SER A 250 19.38 20.07 -8.78
C SER A 250 20.64 19.44 -9.43
N LEU A 251 20.51 18.85 -10.62
CA LEU A 251 21.62 18.29 -11.40
C LEU A 251 22.12 19.21 -12.53
N ASN A 252 21.54 20.40 -12.67
CA ASN A 252 22.03 21.49 -13.55
C ASN A 252 22.62 22.63 -12.72
#